data_AF-A0A523N3Q3-F1
#
_entry.id   AF-A0A523N3Q3-F1
#
_cell.length_a   1.000
_cell.length_b   1.000
_cell.length_c   1.000
_cell.angle_alpha   90.00
_cell.angle_beta   90.00
_cell.angle_gamma   90.00
#
_symmetry.space_group_name_H-M   'P 1'
#
loop_
_entity.id
_entity.type
_entity.pdbx_description
1 polymer ?
#
loop_
_entity_poly.entity_id
_entity_poly.type
_entity_poly.pdbx_seq_one_letter_code
_entity_poly.pdbx_strand_id
1 'polypeptide(L)'
;MKSRSAITFLLLSIFLFVFGSASMVSASELVRAKIGVEIYSGEKTFPAKSKSRLKVGDAFRIYVMPENNCYVYVISSDNNSATLLNPEDSHRVSKGSLKFFPSMQNRFQPDGLVTDEYLTVICSPKKLNAITRLFSSGSTSFDQWASLEKELVSTSRISLNEKTTKPVPVAGNVRGHNAPFVEQMRTSSGNSLLVKRYHFHVKK
;
A
#
# COMPACT_ATOMS: atom_id res chain seq x y z
N MET A 1 7.04 -69.31 45.38
CA MET A 1 5.89 -68.82 44.60
C MET A 1 5.67 -67.33 44.88
N LYS A 2 5.88 -66.52 43.84
CA LYS A 2 5.34 -65.19 43.49
C LYS A 2 5.30 -64.08 44.57
N SER A 3 6.30 -63.20 44.51
CA SER A 3 6.19 -61.82 44.94
C SER A 3 5.18 -61.06 44.06
N ARG A 4 4.27 -60.34 44.70
CA ARG A 4 3.38 -59.35 44.08
C ARG A 4 3.32 -58.18 45.04
N SER A 5 4.01 -57.07 44.73
CA SER A 5 3.69 -55.71 45.20
C SER A 5 4.78 -54.75 44.74
N ALA A 6 4.73 -54.33 43.48
CA ALA A 6 5.51 -53.19 42.98
C ALA A 6 4.94 -52.69 41.65
N ILE A 7 3.63 -52.45 41.57
CA ILE A 7 3.00 -51.82 40.40
C ILE A 7 1.91 -50.88 40.90
N THR A 8 2.29 -49.84 41.64
CA THR A 8 1.32 -48.81 42.06
C THR A 8 1.95 -47.45 42.30
N PHE A 9 2.98 -47.04 41.53
CA PHE A 9 3.50 -45.66 41.62
C PHE A 9 4.11 -45.16 40.30
N LEU A 10 3.43 -45.38 39.17
CA LEU A 10 3.88 -44.82 37.87
C LEU A 10 2.74 -44.31 36.98
N LEU A 11 1.61 -43.88 37.56
CA LEU A 11 0.46 -43.36 36.82
C LEU A 11 -0.06 -42.05 37.42
N LEU A 12 0.84 -41.12 37.77
CA LEU A 12 0.44 -39.80 38.27
C LEU A 12 1.41 -38.68 37.86
N SER A 13 1.81 -38.63 36.58
CA SER A 13 2.66 -37.54 36.08
C SER A 13 2.38 -37.09 34.64
N ILE A 14 1.25 -37.48 34.04
CA ILE A 14 0.88 -37.08 32.66
C ILE A 14 -0.45 -36.33 32.66
N PHE A 15 -0.59 -35.34 33.54
CA PHE A 15 -1.71 -34.40 33.49
C PHE A 15 -1.18 -33.02 33.90
N LEU A 16 -1.49 -32.00 33.09
CA LEU A 16 -1.04 -30.60 33.18
C LEU A 16 0.30 -30.25 32.50
N PHE A 17 0.35 -30.41 31.18
CA PHE A 17 1.06 -29.45 30.32
C PHE A 17 0.22 -29.16 29.07
N VAL A 18 -1.02 -28.72 29.28
CA VAL A 18 -1.82 -28.04 28.25
C VAL A 18 -1.96 -26.58 28.69
N PHE A 19 -0.83 -25.89 28.85
CA PHE A 19 -0.85 -24.43 28.92
C PHE A 19 -1.05 -23.91 27.50
N GLY A 20 -2.24 -23.34 27.30
CA GLY A 20 -2.74 -22.90 26.02
C GLY A 20 -1.74 -22.05 25.26
N SER A 21 -1.52 -22.42 24.00
CA SER A 21 -1.07 -21.48 22.99
C SER A 21 -2.18 -20.43 22.87
N ALA A 22 -2.10 -19.38 23.68
CA ALA A 22 -2.83 -18.15 23.41
C ALA A 22 -2.30 -17.66 22.06
N SER A 23 -3.00 -18.01 20.98
CA SER A 23 -2.80 -17.40 19.69
C SER A 23 -3.03 -15.91 19.91
N MET A 24 -1.95 -15.14 20.03
CA MET A 24 -2.02 -13.69 19.92
C MET A 24 -2.56 -13.40 18.53
N VAL A 25 -3.88 -13.31 18.43
CA VAL A 25 -4.54 -12.67 17.30
C VAL A 25 -4.12 -11.21 17.41
N SER A 26 -3.00 -10.86 16.78
CA SER A 26 -2.63 -9.47 16.57
C SER A 26 -3.79 -8.85 15.79
N ALA A 27 -4.54 -7.99 16.46
CA ALA A 27 -5.49 -7.12 15.80
C ALA A 27 -4.73 -6.40 14.69
N SER A 28 -5.16 -6.63 13.46
CA SER A 28 -4.43 -6.18 12.30
C SER A 28 -4.59 -4.67 12.16
N GLU A 29 -3.49 -3.93 12.02
CA GLU A 29 -3.51 -2.47 12.09
C GLU A 29 -4.17 -1.88 10.84
N LEU A 30 -5.28 -1.16 11.00
CA LEU A 30 -5.94 -0.50 9.88
C LEU A 30 -5.11 0.68 9.36
N VAL A 31 -4.77 0.67 8.08
CA VAL A 31 -3.98 1.71 7.42
C VAL A 31 -4.88 2.55 6.54
N ARG A 32 -4.85 3.87 6.74
CA ARG A 32 -5.73 4.82 6.02
C ARG A 32 -4.93 5.98 5.45
N ALA A 33 -5.25 6.36 4.21
CA ALA A 33 -4.66 7.53 3.55
C ALA A 33 -5.61 8.10 2.50
N LYS A 34 -5.55 9.41 2.28
CA LYS A 34 -6.08 10.02 1.05
C LYS A 34 -5.03 9.85 -0.05
N ILE A 35 -5.44 9.20 -1.14
CA ILE A 35 -4.58 8.97 -2.31
C ILE A 35 -5.32 9.51 -3.53
N GLY A 36 -4.68 10.40 -4.26
CA GLY A 36 -5.21 10.98 -5.49
C GLY A 36 -4.15 10.99 -6.58
N VAL A 37 -4.57 10.83 -7.81
CA VAL A 37 -3.72 10.99 -8.99
C VAL A 37 -4.39 12.03 -9.87
N GLU A 38 -3.69 13.13 -10.15
CA GLU A 38 -4.14 14.19 -11.03
C GLU A 38 -3.48 14.02 -12.38
N ILE A 39 -4.28 13.96 -13.44
CA ILE A 39 -3.82 13.84 -14.81
C ILE A 39 -3.77 15.24 -15.43
N TYR A 40 -2.69 15.52 -16.13
CA TYR A 40 -2.44 16.73 -16.90
C TYR A 40 -2.45 16.34 -18.38
N SER A 41 -3.43 16.84 -19.13
CA SER A 41 -3.61 16.58 -20.56
C SER A 41 -3.69 17.91 -21.31
N GLY A 42 -2.54 18.39 -21.81
CA GLY A 42 -2.40 19.75 -22.30
C GLY A 42 -2.72 20.79 -21.21
N GLU A 43 -3.71 21.64 -21.45
CA GLU A 43 -4.17 22.67 -20.51
C GLU A 43 -5.20 22.18 -19.48
N LYS A 44 -5.69 20.93 -19.63
CA LYS A 44 -6.73 20.38 -18.76
C LYS A 44 -6.12 19.55 -17.65
N THR A 45 -6.66 19.67 -16.45
CA THR A 45 -6.39 18.77 -15.33
C THR A 45 -7.65 18.08 -14.84
N PHE A 46 -7.52 16.83 -14.41
CA PHE A 46 -8.64 16.08 -13.85
C PHE A 46 -8.17 14.92 -12.96
N PRO A 47 -8.97 14.49 -11.98
CA PRO A 47 -8.66 13.31 -11.18
C PRO A 47 -8.72 12.02 -12.00
N ALA A 48 -7.71 11.17 -11.82
CA ALA A 48 -7.73 9.81 -12.30
C ALA A 48 -8.78 8.99 -11.56
N LYS A 49 -9.51 8.17 -12.32
CA LYS A 49 -10.31 7.06 -11.82
C LYS A 49 -9.47 5.79 -11.83
N SER A 50 -9.92 4.75 -11.10
CA SER A 50 -9.26 3.43 -11.08
C SER A 50 -9.06 2.83 -12.47
N LYS A 51 -9.92 3.17 -13.43
CA LYS A 51 -9.74 2.91 -14.86
C LYS A 51 -9.87 4.23 -15.60
N SER A 52 -8.79 4.73 -16.17
CA SER A 52 -8.76 6.00 -16.90
C SER A 52 -8.14 5.81 -18.27
N ARG A 53 -8.47 6.70 -19.21
CA ARG A 53 -7.81 6.75 -20.51
C ARG A 53 -6.78 7.88 -20.48
N LEU A 54 -5.61 7.62 -21.03
CA LEU A 54 -4.56 8.61 -21.24
C LEU A 54 -4.36 8.82 -22.75
N LYS A 55 -3.81 9.96 -23.11
CA LYS A 55 -3.22 10.22 -24.43
C LYS A 55 -1.70 10.22 -24.29
N VAL A 56 -1.00 9.97 -25.39
CA VAL A 56 0.45 10.18 -25.45
C VAL A 56 0.75 11.64 -25.09
N GLY A 57 1.70 11.85 -24.18
CA GLY A 57 2.06 13.16 -23.64
C GLY A 57 1.29 13.58 -22.38
N ASP A 58 0.27 12.81 -21.96
CA ASP A 58 -0.35 13.04 -20.65
C ASP A 58 0.65 12.73 -19.53
N ALA A 59 0.66 13.56 -18.51
CA ALA A 59 1.48 13.35 -17.31
C ALA A 59 0.60 13.32 -16.07
N PHE A 60 1.07 12.74 -14.98
CA PHE A 60 0.35 12.74 -13.72
C PHE A 60 1.21 13.13 -12.52
N ARG A 61 0.51 13.68 -11.52
CA ARG A 61 1.04 13.95 -10.18
C ARG A 61 0.24 13.15 -9.17
N ILE A 62 0.96 12.55 -8.23
CA ILE A 62 0.39 11.65 -7.23
C ILE A 62 0.45 12.34 -5.89
N TYR A 63 -0.68 12.34 -5.18
CA TYR A 63 -0.88 12.98 -3.90
C TYR A 63 -1.17 11.90 -2.86
N VAL A 64 -0.40 11.90 -1.78
CA VAL A 64 -0.59 10.97 -0.66
C VAL A 64 -0.60 11.76 0.63
N MET A 65 -1.66 11.57 1.43
CA MET A 65 -1.78 12.14 2.76
C MET A 65 -2.25 11.05 3.73
N PRO A 66 -1.34 10.44 4.51
CA PRO A 66 -1.68 9.33 5.38
C PRO A 66 -2.29 9.81 6.70
N GLU A 67 -3.19 9.01 7.29
CA GLU A 67 -3.79 9.32 8.61
C GLU A 67 -2.85 8.96 9.78
N ASN A 68 -1.80 8.18 9.52
CA ASN A 68 -0.74 7.79 10.45
C ASN A 68 0.64 7.92 9.76
N ASN A 69 1.73 7.90 10.53
CA ASN A 69 3.07 7.84 9.93
C ASN A 69 3.21 6.54 9.13
N CYS A 70 3.63 6.62 7.86
CA CYS A 70 3.79 5.43 7.03
C CYS A 70 4.93 5.58 6.02
N TYR A 71 5.40 4.46 5.51
CA TYR A 71 6.21 4.35 4.31
C TYR A 71 5.29 4.34 3.09
N VAL A 72 5.64 5.13 2.07
CA VAL A 72 4.90 5.23 0.81
C VAL A 72 5.78 4.72 -0.33
N TYR A 73 5.24 3.82 -1.13
CA TYR A 73 5.87 3.30 -2.34
C TYR A 73 4.97 3.58 -3.53
N VAL A 74 5.56 4.08 -4.61
CA VAL A 74 4.85 4.40 -5.85
C VAL A 74 5.52 3.62 -6.97
N ILE A 75 4.80 2.64 -7.52
CA ILE A 75 5.30 1.77 -8.57
C ILE A 75 4.55 2.09 -9.85
N SER A 76 5.26 2.38 -10.93
CA SER A 76 4.73 2.34 -12.30
C SER A 76 5.06 1.00 -12.90
N SER A 77 4.13 0.38 -13.61
CA SER A 77 4.39 -0.88 -14.30
C SER A 77 3.54 -1.00 -15.55
N ASP A 78 4.09 -1.64 -16.56
CA ASP A 78 3.37 -2.10 -17.75
C ASP A 78 3.35 -3.63 -17.79
N ASN A 79 3.05 -4.23 -18.93
CA ASN A 79 3.08 -5.68 -19.09
C ASN A 79 4.51 -6.26 -19.22
N ASN A 80 5.56 -5.44 -19.20
CA ASN A 80 6.95 -5.87 -19.40
C ASN A 80 7.80 -5.68 -18.14
N SER A 81 7.63 -4.55 -17.47
CA SER A 81 8.52 -4.06 -16.42
C SER A 81 7.75 -3.32 -15.33
N ALA A 82 8.41 -3.14 -14.19
CA ALA A 82 7.96 -2.26 -13.13
C ALA A 82 9.13 -1.40 -12.64
N THR A 83 8.82 -0.15 -12.26
CA THR A 83 9.79 0.84 -11.78
C THR A 83 9.27 1.48 -10.49
N LEU A 84 10.13 1.58 -9.48
CA LEU A 84 9.85 2.33 -8.27
C LEU A 84 10.11 3.83 -8.52
N LEU A 85 9.07 4.64 -8.50
CA LEU A 85 9.15 6.08 -8.84
C LEU A 85 9.76 6.95 -7.73
N ASN A 86 9.92 6.41 -6.53
CA ASN A 86 10.46 7.11 -5.38
C ASN A 86 11.52 6.28 -4.63
N PRO A 87 12.63 5.89 -5.29
CA PRO A 87 13.58 4.91 -4.75
C PRO A 87 14.43 5.41 -3.58
N GLU A 88 14.45 6.72 -3.31
CA GLU A 88 15.23 7.33 -2.22
C GLU A 88 14.76 6.92 -0.82
N ASP A 89 15.63 7.08 0.19
CA ASP A 89 15.33 6.76 1.60
C ASP A 89 14.18 7.60 2.21
N SER A 90 13.66 8.59 1.49
CA SER A 90 12.58 9.49 1.92
C SER A 90 11.16 8.91 1.82
N HIS A 91 11.03 7.58 1.79
CA HIS A 91 9.75 6.85 1.76
C HIS A 91 8.82 7.20 2.93
N ARG A 92 9.35 7.68 4.06
CA ARG A 92 8.55 7.93 5.27
C ARG A 92 7.81 9.26 5.15
N VAL A 93 6.48 9.19 5.23
CA VAL A 93 5.57 10.33 5.23
C VAL A 93 4.91 10.44 6.61
N SER A 94 4.96 11.65 7.16
CA SER A 94 4.37 11.96 8.47
C SER A 94 2.85 11.96 8.40
N LYS A 95 2.22 11.63 9.52
CA LYS A 95 0.77 11.74 9.71
C LYS A 95 0.26 13.11 9.27
N GLY A 96 -0.77 13.12 8.43
CA GLY A 96 -1.47 14.32 7.98
C GLY A 96 -0.67 15.21 7.02
N SER A 97 0.58 14.87 6.69
CA SER A 97 1.35 15.66 5.72
C SER A 97 1.01 15.24 4.30
N LEU A 98 0.90 16.22 3.40
CA LEU A 98 0.70 15.98 1.98
C LEU A 98 2.06 15.78 1.30
N LYS A 99 2.23 14.62 0.66
CA LYS A 99 3.41 14.30 -0.15
C LYS A 99 3.02 14.20 -1.63
N PHE A 100 3.91 14.67 -2.49
CA PHE A 100 3.75 14.67 -3.95
C PHE A 100 4.78 13.74 -4.56
N PHE A 101 4.37 12.95 -5.55
CA PHE A 101 5.27 12.10 -6.33
C PHE A 101 5.11 12.38 -7.84
N PRO A 102 6.21 12.39 -8.62
CA PRO A 102 7.60 12.17 -8.16
C PRO A 102 8.18 13.32 -7.33
N SER A 103 7.77 14.58 -7.59
CA SER A 103 8.11 15.73 -6.75
C SER A 103 7.06 16.85 -6.88
N MET A 104 7.27 17.98 -6.20
CA MET A 104 6.38 19.15 -6.33
C MET A 104 6.46 19.81 -7.71
N GLN A 105 7.65 19.83 -8.31
CA GLN A 105 7.90 20.50 -9.59
C GLN A 105 7.74 19.54 -10.77
N ASN A 106 8.00 18.25 -10.55
CA ASN A 106 7.99 17.25 -11.62
C ASN A 106 6.64 16.54 -11.72
N ARG A 107 6.41 15.92 -12.87
CA ARG A 107 5.29 15.03 -13.15
C ARG A 107 5.85 13.75 -13.73
N PHE A 108 5.17 12.64 -13.49
CA PHE A 108 5.50 11.40 -14.18
C PHE A 108 4.73 11.35 -15.49
N GLN A 109 5.40 11.00 -16.58
CA GLN A 109 4.80 10.83 -17.88
C GLN A 109 5.08 9.40 -18.35
N PRO A 110 4.06 8.56 -18.58
CA PRO A 110 4.23 7.28 -19.23
C PRO A 110 4.88 7.45 -20.60
N ASP A 111 5.71 6.50 -21.03
CA ASP A 111 6.40 6.57 -22.31
C ASP A 111 5.45 6.41 -23.52
N GLY A 112 4.27 5.83 -23.30
CA GLY A 112 3.25 5.59 -24.33
C GLY A 112 3.62 4.49 -25.32
N LEU A 113 4.66 3.70 -25.04
CA LEU A 113 5.07 2.57 -25.89
C LEU A 113 4.04 1.43 -25.82
N VAL A 114 3.45 1.25 -24.64
CA VAL A 114 2.44 0.23 -24.34
C VAL A 114 1.06 0.83 -24.14
N THR A 115 0.04 0.01 -24.39
CA THR A 115 -1.36 0.44 -24.31
C THR A 115 -1.90 0.41 -22.88
N ASP A 116 -1.38 -0.48 -22.04
CA ASP A 116 -1.85 -0.63 -20.66
C ASP A 116 -0.72 -0.30 -19.68
N GLU A 117 -0.96 0.74 -18.90
CA GLU A 117 -0.07 1.27 -17.88
C GLU A 117 -0.75 1.16 -16.52
N TYR A 118 0.02 0.82 -15.50
CA TYR A 118 -0.48 0.68 -14.14
C TYR A 118 0.33 1.54 -13.19
N LEU A 119 -0.38 2.13 -12.23
CA LEU A 119 0.23 2.83 -11.11
C LEU A 119 -0.30 2.23 -9.82
N THR A 120 0.62 1.78 -8.97
CA THR A 120 0.30 1.20 -7.67
C THR A 120 0.94 2.04 -6.58
N VAL A 121 0.09 2.57 -5.69
CA VAL A 121 0.50 3.33 -4.50
C VAL A 121 0.27 2.46 -3.28
N ILE A 122 1.33 2.28 -2.48
CA ILE A 122 1.30 1.46 -1.26
C ILE A 122 1.62 2.35 -0.07
N CYS A 123 0.83 2.24 1.00
CA CYS A 123 1.12 2.84 2.29
C CYS A 123 1.27 1.73 3.35
N SER A 124 2.36 1.73 4.09
CA SER A 124 2.66 0.72 5.11
C SER A 124 3.21 1.35 6.40
N PRO A 125 2.75 0.98 7.61
CA PRO A 125 3.31 1.46 8.87
C PRO A 125 4.80 1.09 9.04
N LYS A 126 5.23 0.00 8.39
CA LYS A 126 6.60 -0.54 8.46
C LYS A 126 7.27 -0.53 7.08
N LYS A 127 8.60 -0.43 7.06
CA LYS A 127 9.38 -0.54 5.81
C LYS A 127 9.16 -1.92 5.20
N LEU A 128 8.79 -1.95 3.91
CA LEU A 128 8.57 -3.18 3.15
C LEU A 128 9.89 -3.60 2.48
N ASN A 129 10.70 -4.38 3.21
CA ASN A 129 12.00 -4.86 2.71
C ASN A 129 11.89 -5.65 1.40
N ALA A 130 10.77 -6.32 1.16
CA ALA A 130 10.51 -7.03 -0.10
C ALA A 130 10.51 -6.08 -1.30
N ILE A 131 9.87 -4.91 -1.18
CA ILE A 131 9.88 -3.87 -2.24
C ILE A 131 11.31 -3.31 -2.40
N THR A 132 11.97 -2.95 -1.29
CA THR A 132 13.34 -2.41 -1.35
C THR A 132 14.32 -3.38 -2.02
N ARG A 133 14.19 -4.68 -1.76
CA ARG A 133 15.01 -5.71 -2.39
C ARG A 133 14.67 -5.89 -3.87
N LEU A 134 13.38 -5.93 -4.20
CA LEU A 134 12.93 -6.15 -5.58
C LEU A 134 13.38 -5.03 -6.51
N PHE A 135 13.36 -3.79 -6.02
CA PHE A 135 13.69 -2.59 -6.80
C PHE A 135 15.09 -2.03 -6.49
N SER A 136 16.03 -2.85 -6.01
CA SER A 136 17.38 -2.38 -5.66
C SER A 136 18.14 -1.79 -6.87
N SER A 137 17.79 -2.21 -8.09
CA SER A 137 18.30 -1.68 -9.37
C SER A 137 17.42 -0.57 -9.98
N GLY A 138 16.40 -0.10 -9.26
CA GLY A 138 15.42 0.90 -9.73
C GLY A 138 14.23 0.32 -10.50
N SER A 139 14.44 -0.77 -11.26
CA SER A 139 13.38 -1.49 -12.00
C SER A 139 13.52 -3.01 -11.88
N THR A 140 12.44 -3.73 -12.23
CA THR A 140 12.31 -5.19 -12.20
C THR A 140 11.39 -5.67 -13.34
N SER A 141 11.31 -6.98 -13.58
CA SER A 141 10.36 -7.54 -14.55
C SER A 141 8.92 -7.50 -14.01
N PHE A 142 7.95 -7.42 -14.93
CA PHE A 142 6.55 -7.43 -14.57
C PHE A 142 6.16 -8.68 -13.75
N ASP A 143 6.65 -9.87 -14.10
CA ASP A 143 6.28 -11.11 -13.41
C ASP A 143 6.71 -11.14 -11.94
N GLN A 144 7.92 -10.65 -11.65
CA GLN A 144 8.43 -10.57 -10.28
C GLN A 144 7.61 -9.56 -9.46
N TRP A 145 7.30 -8.41 -10.07
CA TRP A 145 6.43 -7.40 -9.47
C TRP A 145 5.01 -7.92 -9.24
N ALA A 146 4.38 -8.53 -10.23
CA ALA A 146 3.00 -9.02 -10.16
C ALA A 146 2.83 -10.09 -9.07
N SER A 147 3.84 -10.93 -8.88
CA SER A 147 3.88 -11.92 -7.80
C SER A 147 3.85 -11.25 -6.43
N LEU A 148 4.73 -10.27 -6.19
CA LEU A 148 4.75 -9.51 -4.94
C LEU A 148 3.49 -8.65 -4.75
N GLU A 149 3.00 -7.99 -5.81
CA GLU A 149 1.78 -7.18 -5.76
C GLU A 149 0.59 -8.01 -5.29
N LYS A 150 0.46 -9.25 -5.80
CA LYS A 150 -0.64 -10.15 -5.40
C LYS A 150 -0.63 -10.47 -3.91
N GLU A 151 0.54 -10.67 -3.31
CA GLU A 151 0.72 -10.90 -1.86
C GLU A 151 0.40 -9.64 -1.04
N LEU A 152 0.81 -8.47 -1.52
CA LEU A 152 0.51 -7.20 -0.86
C LEU A 152 -0.98 -6.88 -0.93
N VAL A 153 -1.60 -7.09 -2.09
CA VAL A 153 -3.05 -6.91 -2.26
C VAL A 153 -3.84 -7.86 -1.37
N SER A 154 -3.43 -9.13 -1.25
CA SER A 154 -4.11 -10.07 -0.36
C SER A 154 -4.01 -9.63 1.10
N THR A 155 -2.84 -9.17 1.53
CA THR A 155 -2.60 -8.60 2.87
C THR A 155 -3.47 -7.36 3.12
N SER A 156 -3.59 -6.48 2.13
CA SER A 156 -4.32 -5.21 2.24
C SER A 156 -5.84 -5.34 2.40
N ARG A 157 -6.42 -6.52 2.12
CA ARG A 157 -7.87 -6.69 2.16
C ARG A 157 -8.40 -6.50 3.58
N ILE A 158 -9.31 -5.55 3.74
CA ILE A 158 -10.00 -5.32 5.01
C ILE A 158 -10.93 -6.49 5.30
N SER A 159 -10.75 -7.11 6.46
CA SER A 159 -11.70 -8.07 7.00
C SER A 159 -12.96 -7.33 7.45
N LEU A 160 -14.12 -7.64 6.85
CA LEU A 160 -15.41 -6.99 7.15
C LEU A 160 -15.88 -7.16 8.61
N ASN A 161 -15.18 -7.97 9.42
CA ASN A 161 -15.47 -8.19 10.83
C ASN A 161 -14.87 -7.15 11.78
N GLU A 162 -14.03 -6.22 11.29
CA GLU A 162 -13.45 -5.15 12.12
C GLU A 162 -14.38 -3.93 12.20
N LYS A 163 -14.76 -3.55 13.43
CA LYS A 163 -15.63 -2.40 13.71
C LYS A 163 -15.04 -1.13 13.11
N THR A 164 -15.83 -0.47 12.26
CA THR A 164 -15.44 0.74 11.53
C THR A 164 -15.26 1.91 12.50
N THR A 165 -14.04 2.45 12.58
CA THR A 165 -13.74 3.68 13.32
C THR A 165 -14.25 4.91 12.54
N LYS A 166 -14.90 5.82 13.25
CA LYS A 166 -15.55 7.02 12.69
C LYS A 166 -14.54 7.93 11.95
N PRO A 167 -14.98 8.71 10.94
CA PRO A 167 -14.13 9.67 10.25
C PRO A 167 -13.61 10.73 11.22
N VAL A 168 -12.31 11.01 11.19
CA VAL A 168 -11.70 12.11 11.95
C VAL A 168 -11.74 13.38 11.09
N PRO A 169 -12.31 14.49 11.57
CA PRO A 169 -12.23 15.76 10.86
C PRO A 169 -10.78 16.27 10.86
N VAL A 170 -10.25 16.56 9.67
CA VAL A 170 -8.91 17.14 9.50
C VAL A 170 -9.03 18.66 9.59
N ALA A 171 -8.71 19.22 10.76
CA ALA A 171 -8.53 20.66 10.95
C ALA A 171 -7.03 20.98 10.83
N GLY A 172 -6.61 21.41 9.64
CA GLY A 172 -5.22 21.82 9.37
C GLY A 172 -5.23 22.93 8.31
N ASN A 173 -4.54 24.02 8.60
CA ASN A 173 -4.54 25.26 7.83
C ASN A 173 -3.76 25.05 6.50
N VAL A 174 -4.45 24.75 5.39
CA VAL A 174 -3.81 24.56 4.08
C VAL A 174 -3.81 25.89 3.31
N ARG A 175 -2.93 26.82 3.68
CA ARG A 175 -2.67 28.01 2.85
C ARG A 175 -1.65 27.63 1.77
N GLY A 176 -2.13 27.26 0.59
CA GLY A 176 -1.30 27.01 -0.59
C GLY A 176 -2.12 26.63 -1.82
N HIS A 177 -1.68 27.13 -2.98
CA HIS A 177 -2.33 27.20 -4.31
C HIS A 177 -2.90 25.91 -4.96
N ASN A 178 -3.12 24.80 -4.22
CA ASN A 178 -3.58 23.49 -4.74
C ASN A 178 -4.85 22.94 -4.05
N ALA A 179 -5.60 23.80 -3.34
CA ALA A 179 -6.75 23.40 -2.51
C ALA A 179 -7.85 22.55 -3.21
N PRO A 180 -8.25 22.79 -4.48
CA PRO A 180 -9.44 22.12 -5.04
C PRO A 180 -9.29 20.60 -5.21
N PHE A 181 -8.12 20.13 -5.63
CA PHE A 181 -7.90 18.70 -5.89
C PHE A 181 -7.79 17.89 -4.59
N VAL A 182 -7.08 18.44 -3.60
CA VAL A 182 -6.83 17.76 -2.31
C VAL A 182 -8.13 17.55 -1.54
N GLU A 183 -9.05 18.50 -1.61
CA GLU A 183 -10.38 18.42 -0.99
C GLU A 183 -11.25 17.32 -1.60
N GLN A 184 -11.06 17.01 -2.89
CA GLN A 184 -11.79 15.96 -3.61
C GLN A 184 -11.24 14.56 -3.36
N MET A 185 -10.05 14.43 -2.75
CA MET A 185 -9.44 13.12 -2.50
C MET A 185 -10.24 12.32 -1.48
N ARG A 186 -10.54 11.07 -1.84
CA ARG A 186 -11.23 10.12 -0.95
C ARG A 186 -10.23 9.37 -0.09
N THR A 187 -10.59 9.13 1.16
CA THR A 187 -9.83 8.23 2.02
C THR A 187 -9.98 6.79 1.51
N SER A 188 -8.85 6.12 1.32
CA SER A 188 -8.76 4.67 1.11
C SER A 188 -8.26 4.01 2.38
N SER A 189 -8.55 2.71 2.55
CA SER A 189 -8.18 1.96 3.73
C SER A 189 -7.77 0.55 3.35
N GLY A 190 -6.85 -0.04 4.12
CA GLY A 190 -6.38 -1.40 3.93
C GLY A 190 -5.93 -2.02 5.26
N ASN A 191 -5.91 -3.34 5.31
CA ASN A 191 -5.50 -4.09 6.48
C ASN A 191 -3.97 -4.26 6.52
N SER A 192 -3.31 -3.89 7.62
CA SER A 192 -1.85 -3.90 7.84
C SER A 192 -1.02 -3.03 6.88
N LEU A 193 -1.50 -2.84 5.65
CA LEU A 193 -1.02 -1.95 4.62
C LEU A 193 -2.19 -1.58 3.69
N LEU A 194 -2.05 -0.47 2.98
CA LEU A 194 -3.00 -0.01 1.97
C LEU A 194 -2.36 -0.12 0.59
N VAL A 195 -3.02 -0.82 -0.34
CA VAL A 195 -2.63 -0.86 -1.76
C VAL A 195 -3.74 -0.22 -2.60
N LYS A 196 -3.38 0.79 -3.39
CA LYS A 196 -4.28 1.44 -4.36
C LYS A 196 -3.71 1.35 -5.76
N ARG A 197 -4.40 0.61 -6.63
CA ARG A 197 -4.03 0.45 -8.05
C ARG A 197 -4.89 1.31 -8.96
N TYR A 198 -4.25 1.86 -9.98
CA TYR A 198 -4.84 2.54 -11.11
C TYR A 198 -4.43 1.82 -12.39
N HIS A 199 -5.37 1.73 -13.32
CA HIS A 199 -5.16 1.20 -14.66
C HIS A 199 -5.44 2.31 -15.66
N PHE A 200 -4.46 2.55 -16.52
CA PHE A 200 -4.50 3.54 -17.57
C PHE A 200 -4.43 2.85 -18.92
N HIS A 201 -5.41 3.16 -19.76
CA HIS A 201 -5.38 2.75 -21.16
C HIS A 201 -4.88 3.92 -22.01
N VAL A 202 -3.67 3.81 -22.54
CA VAL A 202 -3.01 4.83 -23.34
C VAL A 202 -3.51 4.73 -24.78
N LYS A 203 -4.17 5.79 -25.24
CA LYS A 203 -4.56 5.95 -26.64
C LYS A 203 -3.35 6.44 -27.43
N LYS A 204 -2.87 5.60 -28.34
CA LYS A 204 -1.86 5.94 -29.36
C LYS A 204 -2.44 6.91 -30.40
#